data_AF-A0AAN7EVS9-F1
#
_entry.id   AF-A0AAN7EVS9-F1
#
_cell.length_a   1.000
_cell.length_b   1.000
_cell.length_c   1.000
_cell.angle_alpha   90.00
_cell.angle_beta   90.00
_cell.angle_gamma   90.00
#
_symmetry.space_group_name_H-M   'P 1'
#
loop_
_entity.id
_entity.type
_entity.pdbx_description
1 polymer ?
#
loop_
_entity_poly.entity_id
_entity_poly.type
_entity_poly.pdbx_seq_one_letter_code
_entity_poly.pdbx_strand_id
1 'polypeptide(L)'
;MTQKKPILFTGHSTGGSIANLATIWFLEKYLRSDSPDNYKISPSSPLCVTFGCPLTGNHIFSHALWRENWARYFIHFVMRYDIVPCILLAPVSSILLEFQRVLQFLNEKSINLAHASINNFDALNFYMKVKKNASSVASHAACNLMGNTNLLLETETNFISLSPYKPFGTYVLCTGNGKLVILRNPDAVLQLLFYSSQLCKEEECTDSELQDSFQMLNEVYLEPLEQLPLSAESTSDIATINAALNDLGLSTRARLCLRAAGELEKRKIGNKDSIDLKKTDIEKAMKYLREDYQLNCGHRGLGCYDALKLQESSKDFDADGKRLELAGIWDEIIKMLKRYELPDAFECQNDWIDLGTRYRRLVEPLDIANYYRHLKNEDTGAYMDRGRPKRHKFTQRWFENAERMPAESSWESCFWAKVEELRIKTSNTGGFAQVKIKEEVLKLEEQVQIWTKGGELGKDVFLEKSTFMKWWNTLPEEHKSKSCIKNVKDS
;
A
#
# COMPACT_ATOMS: atom_id res chain seq x y z
N MET A 1 3.73 -4.39 39.38
CA MET A 1 3.24 -3.71 38.17
C MET A 1 4.45 -3.15 37.42
N THR A 2 4.82 -3.72 36.28
CA THR A 2 5.86 -3.15 35.41
C THR A 2 5.33 -1.87 34.78
N GLN A 3 5.92 -0.72 35.11
CA GLN A 3 5.59 0.57 34.51
C GLN A 3 5.75 0.48 32.98
N LYS A 4 4.70 0.81 32.23
CA LYS A 4 4.75 0.95 30.78
C LYS A 4 5.53 2.21 30.41
N LYS A 5 6.84 2.08 30.20
CA LYS A 5 7.68 3.18 29.77
C LYS A 5 7.50 3.44 28.27
N PRO A 6 7.46 4.70 27.81
CA PRO A 6 7.52 5.00 26.38
C PRO A 6 8.84 4.49 25.81
N ILE A 7 8.80 3.92 24.60
CA ILE A 7 9.99 3.41 23.91
C ILE A 7 10.39 4.43 22.86
N LEU A 8 11.62 4.93 22.98
CA LEU A 8 12.22 5.86 22.03
C LEU A 8 13.33 5.14 21.26
N PHE A 9 13.19 5.07 19.95
CA PHE A 9 14.28 4.71 19.04
C PHE A 9 14.89 6.01 18.51
N THR A 10 16.22 6.10 18.53
CA THR A 10 16.89 7.29 18.03
C THR A 10 18.26 6.96 17.45
N GLY A 11 18.76 7.85 16.62
CA GLY A 11 20.09 7.74 16.05
C GLY A 11 20.43 8.94 15.18
N HIS A 12 21.72 9.25 15.13
CA HIS A 12 22.31 10.20 14.21
C HIS A 12 22.84 9.48 12.96
N SER A 13 22.75 10.12 11.79
CA SER A 13 23.29 9.59 10.53
C SER A 13 22.76 8.18 10.23
N THR A 14 23.62 7.22 9.88
CA THR A 14 23.26 5.81 9.64
C THR A 14 22.61 5.11 10.85
N GLY A 15 22.93 5.56 12.08
CA GLY A 15 22.25 5.10 13.29
C GLY A 15 20.76 5.45 13.28
N GLY A 16 20.38 6.56 12.64
CA GLY A 16 18.98 6.92 12.40
C GLY A 16 18.27 5.94 11.48
N SER A 17 18.93 5.45 10.43
CA SER A 17 18.36 4.42 9.54
C SER A 17 18.16 3.10 10.28
N ILE A 18 19.09 2.73 11.17
CA ILE A 18 18.94 1.58 12.05
C ILE A 18 17.76 1.79 13.01
N ALA A 19 17.60 2.98 13.60
CA ALA A 19 16.47 3.31 14.46
C ALA A 19 15.12 3.22 13.73
N ASN A 20 15.06 3.67 12.47
CA ASN A 20 13.88 3.52 11.62
C ASN A 20 13.50 2.05 11.44
N LEU A 21 14.46 1.21 11.03
CA LEU A 21 14.23 -0.22 10.83
C LEU A 21 13.88 -0.94 12.14
N ALA A 22 14.53 -0.59 13.25
CA ALA A 22 14.24 -1.13 14.57
C ALA A 22 12.82 -0.77 15.04
N THR A 23 12.36 0.46 14.75
CA THR A 23 10.99 0.89 15.06
C THR A 23 9.97 0.09 14.25
N ILE A 24 10.22 -0.15 12.97
CA ILE A 24 9.31 -0.94 12.13
C ILE A 24 9.29 -2.40 12.56
N TRP A 25 10.45 -2.98 12.86
CA TRP A 25 10.54 -4.31 13.45
C TRP A 25 9.72 -4.39 14.75
N PHE A 26 9.78 -3.36 15.59
CA PHE A 26 9.00 -3.29 16.81
C PHE A 26 7.49 -3.22 16.52
N LEU A 27 7.06 -2.39 15.57
CA LEU A 27 5.66 -2.25 15.17
C LEU A 27 5.11 -3.57 14.62
N GLU A 28 5.85 -4.22 13.71
CA GLU A 28 5.49 -5.53 13.15
C GLU A 28 5.45 -6.62 14.24
N LYS A 29 6.43 -6.66 15.14
CA LYS A 29 6.53 -7.72 16.14
C LYS A 29 5.57 -7.57 17.32
N TYR A 30 5.31 -6.34 17.78
CA TYR A 30 4.61 -6.09 19.05
C TYR A 30 3.31 -5.31 18.91
N LEU A 31 3.14 -4.49 17.86
CA LEU A 31 1.89 -3.77 17.62
C LEU A 31 0.97 -4.57 16.68
N ARG A 32 1.55 -5.32 15.73
CA ARG A 32 0.83 -6.12 14.74
C ARG A 32 0.61 -7.59 15.16
N SER A 33 1.31 -8.09 16.19
CA SER A 33 1.16 -9.46 16.68
C SER A 33 0.15 -9.56 17.83
N ASP A 34 -1.09 -9.94 17.50
CA ASP A 34 -2.05 -10.47 18.48
C ASP A 34 -1.72 -11.94 18.74
N SER A 35 -0.50 -12.24 19.20
CA SER A 35 -0.27 -13.58 19.73
C SER A 35 -1.15 -13.78 20.96
N PRO A 36 -1.81 -14.93 21.13
CA PRO A 36 -2.59 -15.24 22.33
C PRO A 36 -1.76 -15.23 23.62
N ASP A 37 -0.42 -15.18 23.52
CA ASP A 37 0.50 -15.00 24.63
C ASP A 37 0.79 -13.51 24.99
N ASN A 38 0.38 -12.55 24.15
CA ASN A 38 0.67 -11.12 24.31
C ASN A 38 -0.37 -10.31 25.13
N TYR A 39 -1.35 -10.96 25.76
CA TYR A 39 -2.35 -10.30 26.63
C TYR A 39 -1.74 -9.50 27.82
N LYS A 40 -0.42 -9.56 28.04
CA LYS A 40 0.27 -8.84 29.12
C LYS A 40 0.96 -7.54 28.72
N ILE A 41 1.09 -7.22 27.43
CA ILE A 41 1.83 -6.02 26.99
C ILE A 41 1.09 -5.36 25.83
N SER A 42 0.14 -4.47 26.10
CA SER A 42 -0.15 -3.38 25.14
C SER A 42 1.06 -2.43 25.21
N PRO A 43 1.99 -2.47 24.25
CA PRO A 43 3.20 -1.67 24.32
C PRO A 43 2.80 -0.20 24.23
N SER A 44 3.50 0.68 24.96
CA SER A 44 3.40 2.11 24.68
C SER A 44 3.80 2.34 23.22
N SER A 45 3.03 3.13 22.47
CA SER A 45 3.36 3.48 21.08
C SER A 45 4.82 3.97 21.00
N PRO A 46 5.63 3.41 20.09
CA PRO A 46 7.02 3.83 19.98
C PRO A 46 7.09 5.23 19.39
N LEU A 47 8.19 5.92 19.68
CA LEU A 47 8.59 7.13 18.97
C LEU A 47 9.96 6.88 18.34
N CYS A 48 10.13 7.26 17.08
CA CYS A 48 11.41 7.26 16.39
C CYS A 48 11.82 8.70 16.10
N VAL A 49 12.95 9.14 16.66
CA VAL A 49 13.50 10.47 16.41
C VAL A 49 14.90 10.33 15.82
N THR A 50 15.12 10.80 14.61
CA THR A 50 16.42 10.68 13.93
C THR A 50 16.99 12.04 13.57
N PHE A 51 18.31 12.15 13.55
CA PHE A 51 19.03 13.39 13.22
C PHE A 51 19.95 13.14 12.02
N GLY A 52 19.85 13.96 10.97
CA GLY A 52 20.70 13.86 9.78
C GLY A 52 20.69 12.47 9.12
N CYS A 53 19.54 11.78 9.17
CA CYS A 53 19.42 10.39 8.75
C CYS A 53 19.31 10.28 7.22
N PRO A 54 20.06 9.38 6.56
CA PRO A 54 19.83 9.07 5.15
C PRO A 54 18.47 8.38 4.94
N LEU A 55 17.85 8.60 3.78
CA LEU A 55 16.57 7.99 3.43
C LEU A 55 16.64 6.46 3.53
N THR A 56 15.68 5.83 4.20
CA THR A 56 15.79 4.39 4.56
C THR A 56 15.01 3.46 3.63
N GLY A 57 13.90 3.91 3.04
CA GLY A 57 12.98 3.05 2.29
C GLY A 57 12.56 3.65 0.96
N ASN A 58 11.96 2.83 0.10
CA ASN A 58 11.41 3.26 -1.19
C ASN A 58 9.97 3.78 -1.08
N HIS A 59 9.30 4.01 -2.21
CA HIS A 59 7.91 4.47 -2.21
C HIS A 59 6.93 3.46 -1.60
N ILE A 60 7.13 2.16 -1.80
CA ILE A 60 6.28 1.09 -1.21
C ILE A 60 6.41 1.14 0.31
N PHE A 61 7.62 1.33 0.81
CA PHE A 61 7.89 1.45 2.24
C PHE A 61 7.18 2.67 2.84
N SER A 62 7.29 3.84 2.20
CA SER A 62 6.58 5.06 2.63
C SER A 62 5.06 4.84 2.61
N HIS A 63 4.51 4.33 1.50
CA HIS A 63 3.09 4.05 1.34
C HIS A 63 2.56 3.07 2.41
N ALA A 64 3.29 1.99 2.72
CA ALA A 64 2.88 1.04 3.75
C ALA A 64 2.82 1.69 5.14
N LEU A 65 3.77 2.55 5.49
CA LEU A 65 3.75 3.27 6.77
C LEU A 65 2.57 4.24 6.88
N TRP A 66 2.18 4.88 5.79
CA TRP A 66 0.99 5.73 5.74
C TRP A 66 -0.30 4.91 5.83
N ARG A 67 -0.35 3.79 5.09
CA ARG A 67 -1.49 2.87 5.10
C ARG A 67 -1.81 2.34 6.49
N GLU A 68 -0.80 1.88 7.22
CA GLU A 68 -0.95 1.35 8.59
C GLU A 68 -1.06 2.44 9.67
N ASN A 69 -1.03 3.73 9.27
CA ASN A 69 -0.98 4.88 10.18
C ASN A 69 0.22 4.81 11.17
N TRP A 70 1.36 4.33 10.67
CA TRP A 70 2.62 4.22 11.40
C TRP A 70 3.56 5.40 11.13
N ALA A 71 3.40 6.10 10.00
CA ALA A 71 4.22 7.26 9.64
C ALA A 71 4.28 8.33 10.75
N ARG A 72 3.21 8.49 11.53
CA ARG A 72 3.13 9.40 12.68
C ARG A 72 4.13 9.14 13.81
N TYR A 73 4.73 7.95 13.87
CA TYR A 73 5.71 7.60 14.89
C TYR A 73 7.13 8.04 14.53
N PHE A 74 7.37 8.56 13.32
CA PHE A 74 8.69 8.91 12.83
C PHE A 74 8.84 10.43 12.71
N ILE A 75 9.88 10.96 13.33
CA ILE A 75 10.27 12.38 13.29
C ILE A 75 11.74 12.47 12.87
N HIS A 76 12.00 13.18 11.79
CA HIS A 76 13.32 13.32 11.18
C HIS A 76 13.78 14.77 11.25
N PHE A 77 14.78 15.05 12.08
CA PHE A 77 15.45 16.35 12.12
C PHE A 77 16.53 16.43 11.05
N VAL A 78 16.47 17.49 10.24
CA VAL A 78 17.40 17.73 9.13
C VAL A 78 17.89 19.17 9.18
N MET A 79 19.20 19.37 9.17
CA MET A 79 19.77 20.71 8.98
C MET A 79 19.69 21.11 7.51
N ARG A 80 19.48 22.40 7.25
CA ARG A 80 19.31 22.94 5.89
C ARG A 80 20.39 22.49 4.89
N TYR A 81 21.65 22.48 5.31
CA TYR A 81 22.79 22.14 4.47
C TYR A 81 23.34 20.73 4.69
N ASP A 82 22.68 19.91 5.51
CA ASP A 82 23.09 18.53 5.73
C ASP A 82 22.95 17.71 4.44
N ILE A 83 24.07 17.16 3.98
CA ILE A 83 24.14 16.35 2.77
C ILE A 83 23.67 14.91 3.02
N VAL A 84 23.75 14.42 4.26
CA VAL A 84 23.53 13.01 4.64
C VAL A 84 22.14 12.50 4.25
N PRO A 85 21.04 13.23 4.52
CA PRO A 85 19.69 12.85 4.06
C PRO A 85 19.59 12.64 2.56
N CYS A 86 20.41 13.32 1.77
CA CYS A 86 20.37 13.29 0.30
C CYS A 86 21.33 12.29 -0.33
N ILE A 87 22.25 11.68 0.41
CA ILE A 87 23.30 10.79 -0.14
C ILE A 87 22.71 9.67 -0.99
N LEU A 88 21.65 9.04 -0.49
CA LEU A 88 21.00 7.91 -1.16
C LEU A 88 20.10 8.32 -2.33
N LEU A 89 19.96 9.62 -2.63
CA LEU A 89 19.36 10.09 -3.88
C LEU A 89 20.34 9.97 -5.07
N ALA A 90 21.62 9.71 -4.81
CA ALA A 90 22.60 9.36 -5.83
C ALA A 90 22.84 7.85 -5.90
N PRO A 91 23.04 7.28 -7.11
CA PRO A 91 23.50 5.91 -7.24
C PRO A 91 24.84 5.73 -6.51
N VAL A 92 24.92 4.76 -5.60
CA VAL A 92 26.13 4.54 -4.78
C VAL A 92 27.38 4.34 -5.64
N SER A 93 27.24 3.65 -6.77
CA SER A 93 28.32 3.46 -7.76
C SER A 93 28.90 4.77 -8.29
N SER A 94 28.09 5.83 -8.36
CA SER A 94 28.51 7.14 -8.89
C SER A 94 29.29 7.99 -7.88
N ILE A 95 29.11 7.72 -6.58
CA ILE A 95 29.67 8.52 -5.48
C ILE A 95 30.66 7.73 -4.60
N LEU A 96 30.84 6.43 -4.81
CA LEU A 96 31.56 5.54 -3.89
C LEU A 96 32.98 6.02 -3.55
N LEU A 97 33.76 6.43 -4.55
CA LEU A 97 35.16 6.84 -4.36
C LEU A 97 35.25 8.12 -3.54
N GLU A 98 34.46 9.14 -3.89
CA GLU A 98 34.44 10.39 -3.15
C GLU A 98 33.81 10.20 -1.76
N PHE A 99 32.78 9.35 -1.65
CA PHE A 99 32.11 9.06 -0.38
C PHE A 99 33.05 8.43 0.63
N GLN A 100 33.91 7.49 0.23
CA GLN A 100 34.92 6.88 1.13
C GLN A 100 35.88 7.93 1.70
N ARG A 101 36.25 8.93 0.90
CA ARG A 101 37.11 10.03 1.33
C ARG A 101 36.36 11.01 2.23
N VAL A 102 35.09 11.30 1.90
CA VAL A 102 34.27 12.25 2.64
C VAL A 102 33.78 11.69 3.99
N LEU A 103 33.62 10.37 4.10
CA LEU A 103 33.12 9.70 5.31
C LEU A 103 33.98 9.98 6.55
N GLN A 104 35.28 10.21 6.36
CA GLN A 104 36.19 10.56 7.45
C GLN A 104 35.88 11.94 8.06
N PHE A 105 35.27 12.86 7.30
CA PHE A 105 34.85 14.18 7.80
C PHE A 105 33.48 14.13 8.46
N LEU A 106 32.58 13.28 7.96
CA LEU A 106 31.24 13.10 8.54
C LEU A 106 31.27 12.35 9.88
N ASN A 107 32.43 11.81 10.27
CA ASN A 107 32.62 11.16 11.56
C ASN A 107 33.18 12.17 12.59
N GLU A 108 32.36 12.56 13.56
CA GLU A 108 32.72 13.50 14.63
C GLU A 108 34.00 13.08 15.40
N LYS A 109 34.26 11.78 15.51
CA LYS A 109 35.42 11.25 16.26
C LYS A 109 36.76 11.47 15.55
N SER A 110 36.77 11.86 14.28
CA SER A 110 37.98 12.10 13.47
C SER A 110 38.29 13.57 13.20
N ILE A 111 37.49 14.51 13.73
CA ILE A 111 37.66 15.96 13.51
C ILE A 111 39.07 16.43 13.92
N ASN A 112 39.67 15.85 14.96
CA ASN A 112 41.02 16.23 15.44
C ASN A 112 42.18 15.76 14.55
N LEU A 113 41.97 14.86 13.58
CA LEU A 113 43.00 14.34 12.67
C LEU A 113 42.83 14.83 11.21
N ALA A 114 41.64 15.31 10.85
CA ALA A 114 41.22 15.47 9.45
C ALA A 114 41.56 16.83 8.81
N HIS A 115 41.84 17.88 9.59
CA HIS A 115 42.14 19.21 9.05
C HIS A 115 43.49 19.31 8.31
N ALA A 116 44.37 18.29 8.41
CA ALA A 116 45.74 18.34 7.87
C ALA A 116 45.90 17.78 6.44
N SER A 117 44.89 17.15 5.83
CA SER A 117 45.05 16.46 4.52
C SER A 117 43.86 16.58 3.56
N ILE A 118 43.08 17.67 3.65
CA ILE A 118 41.88 17.84 2.82
C ILE A 118 42.27 18.27 1.40
N ASN A 119 41.77 17.54 0.41
CA ASN A 119 41.64 18.06 -0.95
C ASN A 119 40.18 18.56 -1.10
N ASN A 120 39.93 19.87 -0.93
CA ASN A 120 38.59 20.49 -0.98
C ASN A 120 37.80 20.10 -2.26
N PHE A 121 38.53 19.71 -3.29
CA PHE A 121 38.01 19.20 -4.55
C PHE A 121 37.17 17.92 -4.40
N ASP A 122 37.55 16.97 -3.54
CA ASP A 122 36.82 15.70 -3.38
C ASP A 122 35.47 15.90 -2.67
N ALA A 123 35.42 16.77 -1.65
CA ALA A 123 34.19 17.13 -0.96
C ALA A 123 33.22 17.90 -1.87
N LEU A 124 33.74 18.85 -2.66
CA LEU A 124 32.95 19.57 -3.66
C LEU A 124 32.42 18.63 -4.75
N ASN A 125 33.24 17.72 -5.26
CA ASN A 125 32.81 16.74 -6.27
C ASN A 125 31.74 15.80 -5.72
N PHE A 126 31.91 15.31 -4.48
CA PHE A 126 30.90 14.51 -3.80
C PHE A 126 29.57 15.26 -3.71
N TYR A 127 29.61 16.49 -3.19
CA TYR A 127 28.44 17.35 -3.07
C TYR A 127 27.74 17.57 -4.42
N MET A 128 28.50 17.94 -5.45
CA MET A 128 27.97 18.20 -6.79
C MET A 128 27.33 16.95 -7.41
N LYS A 129 27.94 15.77 -7.24
CA LYS A 129 27.37 14.50 -7.69
C LYS A 129 26.07 14.16 -6.96
N VAL A 130 26.04 14.31 -5.63
CA VAL A 130 24.84 14.05 -4.84
C VAL A 130 23.70 15.00 -5.24
N LYS A 131 23.97 16.31 -5.31
CA LYS A 131 22.97 17.31 -5.68
C LYS A 131 22.48 17.16 -7.11
N LYS A 132 23.35 16.80 -8.06
CA LYS A 132 22.96 16.53 -9.45
C LYS A 132 21.95 15.38 -9.53
N ASN A 133 22.21 14.27 -8.86
CA ASN A 133 21.29 13.13 -8.86
C ASN A 133 20.00 13.44 -8.08
N ALA A 134 20.10 14.11 -6.92
CA ALA A 134 18.93 14.57 -6.18
C ALA A 134 18.05 15.51 -7.02
N SER A 135 18.65 16.39 -7.83
CA SER A 135 17.94 17.24 -8.79
C SER A 135 17.17 16.42 -9.83
N SER A 136 17.79 15.37 -10.39
CA SER A 136 17.14 14.47 -11.34
C SER A 136 15.95 13.76 -10.71
N VAL A 137 16.11 13.22 -9.50
CA VAL A 137 15.03 12.55 -8.77
C VAL A 137 13.89 13.53 -8.44
N ALA A 138 14.20 14.71 -7.88
CA ALA A 138 13.22 15.72 -7.53
C ALA A 138 12.48 16.26 -8.77
N SER A 139 13.19 16.49 -9.88
CA SER A 139 12.59 16.97 -11.13
C SER A 139 11.68 15.92 -11.76
N HIS A 140 12.11 14.65 -11.80
CA HIS A 140 11.28 13.55 -12.28
C HIS A 140 10.02 13.39 -11.42
N ALA A 141 10.16 13.44 -10.09
CA ALA A 141 9.02 13.42 -9.17
C ALA A 141 8.07 14.60 -9.43
N ALA A 142 8.59 15.82 -9.61
CA ALA A 142 7.78 17.00 -9.91
C ALA A 142 6.98 16.86 -11.22
N CYS A 143 7.59 16.29 -12.28
CA CYS A 143 6.88 15.99 -13.53
C CYS A 143 5.69 15.05 -13.31
N ASN A 144 5.87 14.00 -12.50
CA ASN A 144 4.78 13.07 -12.17
C ASN A 144 3.68 13.75 -11.34
N LEU A 145 4.05 14.56 -10.33
CA LEU A 145 3.10 15.31 -9.51
C LEU A 145 2.22 16.24 -10.34
N MET A 146 2.83 16.92 -11.31
CA MET A 146 2.15 17.84 -12.22
C MET A 146 1.33 17.13 -13.32
N GLY A 147 1.31 15.79 -13.34
CA GLY A 147 0.52 15.01 -14.28
C GLY A 147 1.06 15.02 -15.72
N ASN A 148 2.39 15.11 -15.88
CA ASN A 148 2.99 15.07 -17.21
C ASN A 148 2.74 13.70 -17.87
N THR A 149 1.96 13.67 -18.95
CA THR A 149 1.61 12.45 -19.70
C THR A 149 2.61 12.11 -20.82
N ASN A 150 3.78 12.73 -20.82
CA ASN A 150 4.75 12.53 -21.89
C ASN A 150 5.38 11.13 -21.79
N LEU A 151 5.18 10.30 -22.83
CA LEU A 151 5.77 8.96 -22.97
C LEU A 151 7.30 8.95 -22.91
N LEU A 152 7.94 10.10 -23.19
CA LEU A 152 9.39 10.26 -23.04
C LEU A 152 9.83 10.10 -21.59
N LEU A 153 8.99 10.43 -20.60
CA LEU A 153 9.35 10.30 -19.19
C LEU A 153 9.54 8.83 -18.78
N GLU A 154 8.66 7.94 -19.26
CA GLU A 154 8.82 6.49 -19.07
C GLU A 154 10.07 5.98 -19.81
N THR A 155 10.33 6.51 -21.02
CA THR A 155 11.49 6.13 -21.82
C THR A 155 12.82 6.60 -21.20
N GLU A 156 12.85 7.78 -20.59
CA GLU A 156 14.02 8.35 -19.90
C GLU A 156 14.47 7.51 -18.71
N THR A 157 13.54 6.89 -17.98
CA THR A 157 13.89 6.00 -16.86
C THR A 157 14.65 4.73 -17.27
N ASN A 158 14.61 4.36 -18.56
CA ASN A 158 15.45 3.27 -19.09
C ASN A 158 16.93 3.68 -19.23
N PHE A 159 17.22 4.97 -19.33
CA PHE A 159 18.57 5.51 -19.53
C PHE A 159 19.15 6.14 -18.27
N ILE A 160 18.29 6.65 -17.38
CA ILE A 160 18.68 7.32 -16.14
C ILE A 160 18.23 6.48 -14.96
N SER A 161 19.21 5.92 -14.24
CA SER A 161 18.93 5.23 -12.98
C SER A 161 18.61 6.26 -11.89
N LEU A 162 17.32 6.40 -11.58
CA LEU A 162 16.85 7.24 -10.48
C LEU A 162 16.85 6.46 -9.17
N SER A 163 17.18 7.15 -8.08
CA SER A 163 17.13 6.56 -6.75
C SER A 163 15.70 6.16 -6.38
N PRO A 164 15.50 4.96 -5.80
CA PRO A 164 14.18 4.52 -5.35
C PRO A 164 13.77 5.09 -3.99
N TYR A 165 14.71 5.70 -3.25
CA TYR A 165 14.49 6.11 -1.86
C TYR A 165 13.52 7.29 -1.77
N LYS A 166 12.55 7.20 -0.86
CA LYS A 166 11.50 8.21 -0.66
C LYS A 166 11.37 8.59 0.82
N PRO A 167 11.08 9.86 1.15
CA PRO A 167 10.76 10.26 2.51
C PRO A 167 9.51 9.58 3.06
N PHE A 168 9.42 9.49 4.38
CA PHE A 168 8.24 9.04 5.13
C PHE A 168 8.24 9.68 6.53
N GLY A 169 7.10 9.72 7.20
CA GLY A 169 6.99 10.34 8.52
C GLY A 169 7.06 11.86 8.49
N THR A 170 7.31 12.45 9.66
CA THR A 170 7.36 13.91 9.83
C THR A 170 8.81 14.40 9.70
N TYR A 171 9.06 15.36 8.84
CA TYR A 171 10.35 16.02 8.73
C TYR A 171 10.31 17.38 9.42
N VAL A 172 11.37 17.68 10.15
CA VAL A 172 11.60 18.96 10.83
C VAL A 172 12.90 19.53 10.30
N LEU A 173 12.80 20.52 9.42
CA LEU A 173 13.96 21.20 8.86
C LEU A 173 14.36 22.39 9.72
N CYS A 174 15.63 22.44 10.09
CA CYS A 174 16.20 23.53 10.87
C CYS A 174 16.85 24.53 9.92
N THR A 175 16.40 25.79 9.95
CA THR A 175 16.83 26.87 9.04
C THR A 175 18.19 27.49 9.42
N GLY A 176 18.69 27.25 10.64
CA GLY A 176 19.87 27.91 11.22
C GLY A 176 19.54 29.16 12.05
N ASN A 177 18.41 29.82 11.78
CA ASN A 177 17.97 31.03 12.49
C ASN A 177 16.96 30.77 13.64
N GLY A 178 16.96 29.57 14.22
CA GLY A 178 16.05 29.16 15.31
C GLY A 178 14.63 28.76 14.89
N LYS A 179 14.28 28.80 13.60
CA LYS A 179 12.98 28.33 13.11
C LYS A 179 13.02 26.83 12.73
N LEU A 180 11.91 26.15 13.03
CA LEU A 180 11.68 24.75 12.66
C LEU A 180 10.56 24.67 11.63
N VAL A 181 10.87 24.13 10.45
CA VAL A 181 9.90 23.97 9.36
C VAL A 181 9.43 22.51 9.32
N ILE A 182 8.16 22.29 9.62
CA ILE A 182 7.57 20.96 9.80
C ILE A 182 6.73 20.58 8.58
N LEU A 183 6.97 19.38 8.05
CA LEU A 183 6.30 18.87 6.86
C LEU A 183 6.10 17.34 6.93
N ARG A 184 4.96 16.86 6.43
CA ARG A 184 4.58 15.44 6.46
C ARG A 184 4.46 14.80 5.09
N ASN A 185 4.02 15.55 4.08
CA ASN A 185 3.81 15.00 2.74
C ASN A 185 5.16 14.52 2.14
N PRO A 186 5.32 13.22 1.80
CA PRO A 186 6.61 12.65 1.43
C PRO A 186 7.13 13.20 0.08
N ASP A 187 6.24 13.55 -0.83
CA ASP A 187 6.61 14.15 -2.12
C ASP A 187 7.09 15.60 -1.94
N ALA A 188 6.43 16.37 -1.08
CA ALA A 188 6.85 17.71 -0.72
C ALA A 188 8.20 17.71 0.03
N VAL A 189 8.41 16.76 0.95
CA VAL A 189 9.70 16.59 1.65
C VAL A 189 10.82 16.31 0.65
N LEU A 190 10.58 15.46 -0.36
CA LEU A 190 11.60 15.16 -1.38
C LEU A 190 12.03 16.42 -2.14
N GLN A 191 11.08 17.27 -2.52
CA GLN A 191 11.38 18.56 -3.14
C GLN A 191 12.17 19.46 -2.18
N LEU A 192 11.76 19.49 -0.90
CA LEU A 192 12.38 20.32 0.11
C LEU A 192 13.85 19.94 0.38
N LEU A 193 14.14 18.65 0.49
CA LEU A 193 15.51 18.13 0.66
C LEU A 193 16.46 18.56 -0.47
N PHE A 194 15.94 18.71 -1.69
CA PHE A 194 16.72 19.24 -2.80
C PHE A 194 16.82 20.77 -2.75
N TYR A 195 15.70 21.50 -2.76
CA TYR A 195 15.70 22.95 -2.95
C TYR A 195 16.23 23.74 -1.75
N SER A 196 16.00 23.29 -0.52
CA SER A 196 16.45 24.04 0.69
C SER A 196 17.97 24.09 0.84
N SER A 197 18.63 23.11 0.24
CA SER A 197 20.07 22.91 0.28
C SER A 197 20.80 23.48 -0.94
N GLN A 198 20.13 24.27 -1.77
CA GLN A 198 20.78 25.01 -2.86
C GLN A 198 21.58 26.17 -2.28
N LEU A 199 22.85 26.29 -2.69
CA LEU A 199 23.70 27.41 -2.32
C LEU A 199 23.19 28.67 -3.05
N CYS A 200 22.37 29.47 -2.38
CA CYS A 200 21.86 30.73 -2.93
C CYS A 200 22.79 31.93 -2.68
N LYS A 201 23.81 31.79 -1.80
CA LYS A 201 24.95 32.70 -1.54
C LYS A 201 25.97 31.98 -0.63
N GLU A 202 27.22 32.44 -0.63
CA GLU A 202 28.28 32.03 0.30
C GLU A 202 27.89 32.42 1.74
N GLU A 203 27.14 31.57 2.43
CA GLU A 203 26.89 31.69 3.87
C GLU A 203 27.45 30.42 4.53
N GLU A 204 28.48 30.60 5.37
CA GLU A 204 29.10 29.54 6.16
C GLU A 204 28.16 29.19 7.33
N CYS A 205 27.66 27.95 7.37
CA CYS A 205 26.96 27.42 8.54
C CYS A 205 28.00 26.82 9.50
N THR A 206 28.04 27.32 10.73
CA THR A 206 28.96 26.82 11.77
C THR A 206 28.21 25.96 12.78
N ASP A 207 28.85 24.88 13.25
CA ASP A 207 28.29 23.93 14.22
C ASP A 207 27.83 24.56 15.55
N SER A 208 28.19 25.82 15.85
CA SER A 208 27.73 26.52 17.06
C SER A 208 26.25 26.94 17.03
N GLU A 209 25.61 27.02 15.85
CA GLU A 209 24.18 27.38 15.73
C GLU A 209 23.23 26.30 16.30
N LEU A 210 23.71 25.06 16.42
CA LEU A 210 22.97 23.92 16.97
C LEU A 210 22.61 24.11 18.44
N GLN A 211 23.47 24.75 19.24
CA GLN A 211 23.27 24.85 20.68
C GLN A 211 22.44 26.08 21.06
N ASP A 212 22.53 27.14 20.26
CA ASP A 212 21.75 28.38 20.44
C ASP A 212 20.35 28.32 19.84
N SER A 213 20.13 27.50 18.79
CA SER A 213 18.81 27.33 18.16
C SER A 213 17.75 26.71 19.08
N PHE A 214 18.14 25.98 20.13
CA PHE A 214 17.19 25.40 21.11
C PHE A 214 16.62 26.42 22.12
N GLN A 215 17.09 27.67 22.15
CA GLN A 215 16.64 28.65 23.15
C GLN A 215 15.35 29.42 22.78
N MET A 216 14.98 29.51 21.50
CA MET A 216 13.68 30.00 21.03
C MET A 216 13.27 29.28 19.73
N LEU A 217 12.70 28.09 19.86
CA LEU A 217 12.20 27.33 18.72
C LEU A 217 10.86 27.92 18.26
N ASN A 218 10.84 28.46 17.03
CA ASN A 218 9.59 28.87 16.39
C ASN A 218 9.17 27.82 15.36
N GLU A 219 8.13 27.07 15.69
CA GLU A 219 7.60 25.98 14.87
C GLU A 219 6.66 26.51 13.78
N VAL A 220 6.94 26.15 12.52
CA VAL A 220 6.15 26.54 11.36
C VAL A 220 5.75 25.29 10.57
N TYR A 221 4.45 24.98 10.55
CA TYR A 221 3.89 23.89 9.74
C TYR A 221 3.63 24.37 8.31
N LEU A 222 4.15 23.64 7.31
CA LEU A 222 3.92 23.93 5.90
C LEU A 222 2.63 23.28 5.37
N GLU A 223 1.50 23.61 6.01
CA GLU A 223 0.18 23.12 5.59
C GLU A 223 -0.84 24.28 5.67
N PRO A 224 -1.83 24.36 4.75
CA PRO A 224 -2.03 23.48 3.58
C PRO A 224 -1.08 23.80 2.42
N LEU A 225 -0.54 22.76 1.79
CA LEU A 225 0.51 22.87 0.76
C LEU A 225 0.06 23.60 -0.50
N GLU A 226 -1.20 23.41 -0.91
CA GLU A 226 -1.78 24.00 -2.10
C GLU A 226 -1.95 25.53 -2.02
N GLN A 227 -1.90 26.09 -0.81
CA GLN A 227 -2.06 27.54 -0.57
C GLN A 227 -0.72 28.27 -0.34
N LEU A 228 0.43 27.58 -0.38
CA LEU A 228 1.74 28.16 -0.07
C LEU A 228 2.09 29.38 -0.94
N PRO A 229 2.62 30.49 -0.40
CA PRO A 229 2.81 31.73 -1.16
C PRO A 229 3.88 31.57 -2.26
N LEU A 230 3.59 31.99 -3.50
CA LEU A 230 4.53 31.85 -4.62
C LEU A 230 5.51 33.03 -4.78
N SER A 231 5.19 34.17 -4.18
CA SER A 231 5.98 35.40 -4.17
C SER A 231 6.44 35.75 -2.75
N ALA A 232 7.54 36.50 -2.65
CA ALA A 232 8.05 37.04 -1.39
C ALA A 232 7.13 38.12 -0.79
N GLU A 233 6.22 38.71 -1.56
CA GLU A 233 5.25 39.71 -1.09
C GLU A 233 3.93 39.00 -0.74
N SER A 234 3.61 38.86 0.55
CA SER A 234 2.31 38.35 1.00
C SER A 234 1.79 39.11 2.22
N THR A 235 0.47 39.28 2.29
CA THR A 235 -0.24 39.99 3.35
C THR A 235 -0.65 39.06 4.52
N SER A 236 -0.31 39.55 5.71
CA SER A 236 -0.62 39.22 7.11
C SER A 236 -0.86 37.79 7.64
N ASP A 237 -1.49 36.83 6.95
CA ASP A 237 -1.78 35.51 7.56
C ASP A 237 -0.81 34.38 7.15
N ILE A 238 -0.19 34.54 5.98
CA ILE A 238 0.80 33.60 5.43
C ILE A 238 2.23 34.15 5.63
N ALA A 239 2.37 35.28 6.32
CA ALA A 239 3.66 35.97 6.51
C ALA A 239 4.70 35.07 7.21
N THR A 240 4.30 34.31 8.23
CA THR A 240 5.18 33.37 8.94
C THR A 240 5.65 32.22 8.04
N ILE A 241 4.73 31.63 7.27
CA ILE A 241 5.04 30.58 6.29
C ILE A 241 5.95 31.14 5.20
N ASN A 242 5.62 32.30 4.64
CA ASN A 242 6.42 32.95 3.60
C ASN A 242 7.84 33.27 4.08
N ALA A 243 7.97 33.78 5.31
CA ALA A 243 9.26 34.00 5.95
C ALA A 243 10.04 32.69 6.10
N ALA A 244 9.40 31.60 6.55
CA ALA A 244 10.05 30.29 6.64
C ALA A 244 10.49 29.74 5.26
N LEU A 245 9.69 29.92 4.21
CA LEU A 245 10.08 29.53 2.85
C LEU A 245 11.24 30.38 2.30
N ASN A 246 11.28 31.67 2.64
CA ASN A 246 12.39 32.58 2.31
C ASN A 246 13.66 32.19 3.07
N ASP A 247 13.55 31.88 4.36
CA ASP A 247 14.66 31.46 5.22
C ASP A 247 15.25 30.13 4.75
N LEU A 248 14.43 29.24 4.18
CA LEU A 248 14.90 28.02 3.51
C LEU A 248 15.49 28.28 2.11
N GLY A 249 15.42 29.51 1.58
CA GLY A 249 15.92 29.88 0.26
C GLY A 249 15.13 29.27 -0.90
N LEU A 250 13.84 28.98 -0.70
CA LEU A 250 13.03 28.31 -1.72
C LEU A 250 12.64 29.26 -2.86
N SER A 251 13.15 28.97 -4.05
CA SER A 251 12.74 29.63 -5.30
C SER A 251 11.25 29.45 -5.62
N THR A 252 10.68 30.30 -6.48
CA THR A 252 9.29 30.14 -6.95
C THR A 252 9.03 28.76 -7.54
N ARG A 253 10.00 28.19 -8.27
CA ARG A 253 9.92 26.82 -8.81
C ARG A 253 9.80 25.78 -7.69
N ALA A 254 10.59 25.91 -6.63
CA ALA A 254 10.51 25.01 -5.46
C ALA A 254 9.11 25.05 -4.83
N ARG A 255 8.57 26.25 -4.63
CA ARG A 255 7.24 26.45 -4.04
C ARG A 255 6.12 25.89 -4.91
N LEU A 256 6.23 26.01 -6.24
CA LEU A 256 5.31 25.35 -7.18
C LEU A 256 5.35 23.82 -7.06
N CYS A 257 6.54 23.23 -6.87
CA CYS A 257 6.66 21.79 -6.66
C CYS A 257 6.00 21.34 -5.34
N LEU A 258 6.14 22.13 -4.27
CA LEU A 258 5.43 21.88 -3.00
C LEU A 258 3.91 21.97 -3.16
N ARG A 259 3.40 22.98 -3.86
CA ARG A 259 1.98 23.09 -4.19
C ARG A 259 1.48 21.91 -5.01
N ALA A 260 2.24 21.45 -6.00
CA ALA A 260 1.88 20.31 -6.83
C ALA A 260 1.73 19.02 -6.00
N ALA A 261 2.55 18.83 -4.97
CA ALA A 261 2.40 17.72 -4.02
C ALA A 261 1.10 17.84 -3.20
N GLY A 262 0.76 19.04 -2.73
CA GLY A 262 -0.53 19.32 -2.07
C GLY A 262 -1.74 19.08 -2.96
N GLU A 263 -1.69 19.57 -4.20
CA GLU A 263 -2.76 19.37 -5.19
C GLU A 263 -2.92 17.89 -5.60
N LEU A 264 -1.85 17.09 -5.56
CA LEU A 264 -1.99 15.64 -5.74
C LEU A 264 -2.76 15.00 -4.59
N GLU A 265 -2.44 15.35 -3.34
CA GLU A 265 -3.14 14.79 -2.18
C GLU A 265 -4.61 15.21 -2.16
N LYS A 266 -4.90 16.48 -2.48
CA LYS A 266 -6.27 16.98 -2.65
C LYS A 266 -7.04 16.23 -3.74
N ARG A 267 -6.40 15.91 -4.87
CA ARG A 267 -6.99 15.07 -5.92
C ARG A 267 -7.28 13.65 -5.43
N LYS A 268 -6.38 13.03 -4.66
CA LYS A 268 -6.63 11.71 -4.05
C LYS A 268 -7.85 11.72 -3.12
N ILE A 269 -8.00 12.77 -2.32
CA ILE A 269 -9.17 12.95 -1.45
C ILE A 269 -10.45 13.09 -2.29
N GLY A 270 -10.46 13.97 -3.31
CA GLY A 270 -11.62 14.12 -4.18
C GLY A 270 -11.99 12.84 -4.95
N ASN A 271 -10.99 12.07 -5.37
CA ASN A 271 -11.18 10.75 -5.98
C ASN A 271 -11.82 9.75 -5.01
N LYS A 272 -11.36 9.73 -3.75
CA LYS A 272 -11.97 8.92 -2.69
C LYS A 272 -13.43 9.33 -2.47
N ASP A 273 -13.72 10.62 -2.36
CA ASP A 273 -15.09 11.11 -2.16
C ASP A 273 -16.01 10.69 -3.32
N SER A 274 -15.52 10.79 -4.56
CA SER A 274 -16.25 10.32 -5.75
C SER A 274 -16.55 8.81 -5.72
N ILE A 275 -15.58 8.00 -5.26
CA ILE A 275 -15.74 6.55 -5.13
C ILE A 275 -16.66 6.19 -3.95
N ASP A 276 -16.61 6.94 -2.85
CA ASP A 276 -17.50 6.77 -1.70
C ASP A 276 -18.97 6.96 -2.10
N LEU A 277 -19.28 7.86 -3.04
CA LEU A 277 -20.63 8.00 -3.59
C LEU A 277 -21.14 6.74 -4.29
N LYS A 278 -20.24 5.96 -4.93
CA LYS A 278 -20.59 4.72 -5.63
C LYS A 278 -20.97 3.57 -4.69
N LYS A 279 -20.74 3.69 -3.37
CA LYS A 279 -21.16 2.68 -2.39
C LYS A 279 -22.65 2.39 -2.47
N THR A 280 -23.47 3.42 -2.68
CA THR A 280 -24.93 3.28 -2.78
C THR A 280 -25.32 2.40 -3.97
N ASP A 281 -24.66 2.58 -5.12
CA ASP A 281 -24.92 1.78 -6.32
C ASP A 281 -24.47 0.32 -6.12
N ILE A 282 -23.30 0.12 -5.50
CA ILE A 282 -22.79 -1.21 -5.14
C ILE A 282 -23.79 -1.92 -4.23
N GLU A 283 -24.24 -1.28 -3.14
CA GLU A 283 -25.17 -1.88 -2.19
C GLU A 283 -26.53 -2.18 -2.84
N LYS A 284 -27.03 -1.30 -3.71
CA LYS A 284 -28.29 -1.52 -4.43
C LYS A 284 -28.20 -2.74 -5.37
N ALA A 285 -27.12 -2.86 -6.13
CA ALA A 285 -26.91 -4.01 -7.01
C ALA A 285 -26.71 -5.31 -6.22
N MET A 286 -25.96 -5.28 -5.12
CA MET A 286 -25.76 -6.43 -4.24
C MET A 286 -27.04 -6.85 -3.53
N LYS A 287 -27.89 -5.90 -3.14
CA LYS A 287 -29.20 -6.17 -2.55
C LYS A 287 -30.09 -6.95 -3.51
N TYR A 288 -30.18 -6.52 -4.77
CA TYR A 288 -30.93 -7.24 -5.80
C TYR A 288 -30.43 -8.69 -5.97
N LEU A 289 -29.10 -8.90 -6.01
CA LEU A 289 -28.53 -10.24 -6.14
C LEU A 289 -28.88 -11.16 -4.94
N ARG A 290 -28.96 -10.59 -3.74
CA ARG A 290 -29.21 -11.33 -2.50
C ARG A 290 -30.69 -11.58 -2.23
N GLU A 291 -31.54 -10.59 -2.46
CA GLU A 291 -32.96 -10.65 -2.07
C GLU A 291 -33.83 -11.16 -3.22
N ASP A 292 -33.62 -10.64 -4.43
CA ASP A 292 -34.46 -10.96 -5.57
C ASP A 292 -33.94 -12.17 -6.36
N TYR A 293 -32.66 -12.14 -6.72
CA TYR A 293 -32.08 -13.17 -7.58
C TYR A 293 -31.94 -14.51 -6.86
N GLN A 294 -31.41 -14.50 -5.63
CA GLN A 294 -31.25 -15.72 -4.83
C GLN A 294 -32.59 -16.40 -4.53
N LEU A 295 -33.63 -15.63 -4.18
CA LEU A 295 -34.97 -16.17 -3.97
C LEU A 295 -35.52 -16.83 -5.25
N ASN A 296 -35.33 -16.18 -6.40
CA ASN A 296 -35.74 -16.72 -7.69
C ASN A 296 -35.02 -18.02 -8.06
N CYS A 297 -33.73 -18.12 -7.75
CA CYS A 297 -32.97 -19.36 -7.92
C CYS A 297 -33.53 -20.47 -7.01
N GLY A 298 -33.81 -20.13 -5.75
CA GLY A 298 -34.43 -21.03 -4.78
C GLY A 298 -35.77 -21.61 -5.25
N HIS A 299 -36.65 -20.79 -5.84
CA HIS A 299 -37.94 -21.27 -6.40
C HIS A 299 -37.77 -22.30 -7.54
N ARG A 300 -36.63 -22.29 -8.23
CA ARG A 300 -36.30 -23.27 -9.28
C ARG A 300 -35.57 -24.52 -8.71
N GLY A 301 -35.28 -24.52 -7.42
CA GLY A 301 -34.45 -25.53 -6.76
C GLY A 301 -33.00 -25.47 -7.22
N LEU A 302 -32.49 -24.29 -7.58
CA LEU A 302 -31.12 -24.04 -8.04
C LEU A 302 -30.42 -23.05 -7.12
N GLY A 303 -29.10 -23.20 -6.96
CA GLY A 303 -28.25 -22.15 -6.40
C GLY A 303 -27.99 -21.07 -7.44
N CYS A 304 -27.58 -19.87 -6.98
CA CYS A 304 -27.29 -18.73 -7.86
C CYS A 304 -26.20 -19.07 -8.90
N TYR A 305 -25.20 -19.86 -8.50
CA TYR A 305 -24.13 -20.33 -9.38
C TYR A 305 -24.69 -21.13 -10.57
N ASP A 306 -25.42 -22.20 -10.27
CA ASP A 306 -25.97 -23.10 -11.29
C ASP A 306 -27.00 -22.39 -12.18
N ALA A 307 -27.84 -21.54 -11.58
CA ALA A 307 -28.80 -20.72 -12.30
C ALA A 307 -28.15 -19.79 -13.33
N LEU A 308 -27.11 -19.05 -12.93
CA LEU A 308 -26.39 -18.14 -13.84
C LEU A 308 -25.62 -18.91 -14.91
N LYS A 309 -25.05 -20.08 -14.56
CA LYS A 309 -24.33 -20.94 -15.50
C LYS A 309 -25.27 -21.48 -16.60
N LEU A 310 -26.52 -21.79 -16.27
CA LEU A 310 -27.54 -22.20 -17.23
C LEU A 310 -28.09 -21.00 -18.03
N GLN A 311 -28.37 -19.88 -17.35
CA GLN A 311 -29.00 -18.66 -17.89
C GLN A 311 -30.29 -18.94 -18.68
N GLU A 312 -31.26 -19.57 -18.03
CA GLU A 312 -32.54 -19.95 -18.66
C GLU A 312 -33.67 -18.94 -18.42
N SER A 313 -33.54 -18.04 -17.45
CA SER A 313 -34.57 -17.05 -17.11
C SER A 313 -34.11 -15.61 -17.38
N SER A 314 -35.06 -14.71 -17.61
CA SER A 314 -34.78 -13.27 -17.73
C SER A 314 -34.01 -12.71 -16.53
N LYS A 315 -34.33 -13.18 -15.33
CA LYS A 315 -33.63 -12.79 -14.10
C LYS A 315 -32.15 -13.21 -14.06
N ASP A 316 -31.76 -14.25 -14.81
CA ASP A 316 -30.35 -14.62 -14.93
C ASP A 316 -29.58 -13.63 -15.81
N PHE A 317 -30.24 -13.03 -16.82
CA PHE A 317 -29.67 -11.94 -17.62
C PHE A 317 -29.58 -10.64 -16.79
N ASP A 318 -30.61 -10.34 -16.00
CA ASP A 318 -30.59 -9.17 -15.10
C ASP A 318 -29.46 -9.28 -14.06
N ALA A 319 -29.28 -10.47 -13.47
CA ALA A 319 -28.19 -10.75 -12.54
C ALA A 319 -26.81 -10.63 -13.20
N ASP A 320 -26.67 -11.09 -14.44
CA ASP A 320 -25.43 -10.91 -15.22
C ASP A 320 -25.16 -9.42 -15.51
N GLY A 321 -26.21 -8.64 -15.79
CA GLY A 321 -26.13 -7.19 -15.90
C GLY A 321 -25.61 -6.53 -14.62
N LYS A 322 -26.15 -6.93 -13.44
CA LYS A 322 -25.67 -6.44 -12.14
C LYS A 322 -24.25 -6.88 -11.81
N ARG A 323 -23.85 -8.10 -12.20
CA ARG A 323 -22.47 -8.58 -12.10
C ARG A 323 -21.51 -7.68 -12.88
N LEU A 324 -21.86 -7.30 -14.11
CA LEU A 324 -21.05 -6.42 -14.96
C LEU A 324 -20.99 -4.98 -14.43
N GLU A 325 -22.10 -4.43 -13.95
CA GLU A 325 -22.16 -3.12 -13.30
C GLU A 325 -21.19 -3.06 -12.11
N LEU A 326 -21.27 -4.04 -11.21
CA LEU A 326 -20.37 -4.14 -10.06
C LEU A 326 -18.91 -4.34 -10.50
N ALA A 327 -18.65 -5.19 -11.49
CA ALA A 327 -17.30 -5.40 -12.01
C ALA A 327 -16.68 -4.10 -12.55
N GLY A 328 -17.45 -3.28 -13.27
CA GLY A 328 -17.00 -1.99 -13.78
C GLY A 328 -16.58 -1.03 -12.68
N ILE A 329 -17.40 -0.89 -11.63
CA ILE A 329 -17.09 -0.02 -10.47
C ILE A 329 -15.82 -0.50 -9.77
N TRP A 330 -15.72 -1.79 -9.45
CA TRP A 330 -14.54 -2.32 -8.75
C TRP A 330 -13.27 -2.26 -9.61
N ASP A 331 -13.34 -2.56 -10.91
CA ASP A 331 -12.17 -2.49 -11.80
C ASP A 331 -11.64 -1.04 -11.93
N GLU A 332 -12.53 -0.03 -11.88
CA GLU A 332 -12.14 1.39 -11.81
C GLU A 332 -11.37 1.70 -10.51
N ILE A 333 -11.89 1.27 -9.36
CA ILE A 333 -11.21 1.44 -8.05
C ILE A 333 -9.82 0.79 -8.09
N ILE A 334 -9.70 -0.44 -8.60
CA ILE A 334 -8.41 -1.13 -8.70
C ILE A 334 -7.46 -0.41 -9.67
N LYS A 335 -7.97 0.20 -10.74
CA LYS A 335 -7.16 0.99 -11.68
C LYS A 335 -6.60 2.24 -11.01
N MET A 336 -7.40 2.94 -10.21
CA MET A 336 -6.98 4.12 -9.46
C MET A 336 -5.92 3.78 -8.40
N LEU A 337 -6.09 2.66 -7.68
CA LEU A 337 -5.09 2.18 -6.72
C LEU A 337 -3.74 1.90 -7.37
N LYS A 338 -3.72 1.23 -8.53
CA LYS A 338 -2.47 0.96 -9.26
C LYS A 338 -1.75 2.23 -9.72
N ARG A 339 -2.50 3.32 -9.89
CA ARG A 339 -1.97 4.63 -10.28
C ARG A 339 -1.65 5.52 -9.08
N TYR A 340 -1.84 5.04 -7.84
CA TYR A 340 -1.69 5.81 -6.61
C TYR A 340 -2.57 7.07 -6.60
N GLU A 341 -3.78 6.96 -7.16
CA GLU A 341 -4.77 8.06 -7.28
C GLU A 341 -5.74 8.10 -6.08
N LEU A 342 -5.56 7.23 -5.08
CA LEU A 342 -6.33 7.20 -3.84
C LEU A 342 -5.42 7.39 -2.62
N PRO A 343 -5.96 7.81 -1.46
CA PRO A 343 -5.19 7.96 -0.24
C PRO A 343 -4.52 6.65 0.19
N ASP A 344 -3.32 6.72 0.76
CA ASP A 344 -2.54 5.53 1.12
C ASP A 344 -3.28 4.61 2.10
N ALA A 345 -4.10 5.18 2.99
CA ALA A 345 -4.90 4.45 3.95
C ALA A 345 -6.20 3.83 3.38
N PHE A 346 -6.50 3.99 2.09
CA PHE A 346 -7.76 3.52 1.48
C PHE A 346 -7.98 2.01 1.67
N GLU A 347 -6.94 1.20 1.43
CA GLU A 347 -7.00 -0.27 1.51
C GLU A 347 -7.21 -0.79 2.95
N CYS A 348 -7.12 0.08 3.97
CA CYS A 348 -7.34 -0.26 5.37
C CYS A 348 -8.62 0.34 5.96
N GLN A 349 -9.51 0.91 5.13
CA GLN A 349 -10.79 1.43 5.61
C GLN A 349 -11.78 0.28 5.80
N ASN A 350 -12.25 0.11 7.04
CA ASN A 350 -13.10 -1.02 7.44
C ASN A 350 -14.39 -1.14 6.61
N ASP A 351 -14.99 -0.01 6.22
CA ASP A 351 -16.18 0.03 5.38
C ASP A 351 -15.93 -0.50 3.96
N TRP A 352 -14.78 -0.17 3.37
CA TRP A 352 -14.35 -0.72 2.08
C TRP A 352 -13.91 -2.18 2.16
N ILE A 353 -13.29 -2.59 3.27
CA ILE A 353 -12.92 -3.99 3.52
C ILE A 353 -14.18 -4.85 3.63
N ASP A 354 -15.15 -4.43 4.45
CA ASP A 354 -16.43 -5.15 4.61
C ASP A 354 -17.20 -5.21 3.29
N LEU A 355 -17.37 -4.07 2.61
CA LEU A 355 -18.06 -4.00 1.32
C LEU A 355 -17.38 -4.88 0.26
N GLY A 356 -16.05 -4.83 0.17
CA GLY A 356 -15.26 -5.65 -0.75
C GLY A 356 -15.34 -7.14 -0.45
N THR A 357 -15.40 -7.52 0.83
CA THR A 357 -15.54 -8.91 1.27
C THR A 357 -16.92 -9.46 0.94
N ARG A 358 -17.98 -8.69 1.24
CA ARG A 358 -19.35 -9.06 0.88
C ARG A 358 -19.53 -9.13 -0.64
N TYR A 359 -18.96 -8.17 -1.38
CA TYR A 359 -18.96 -8.19 -2.85
C TYR A 359 -18.29 -9.45 -3.38
N ARG A 360 -17.07 -9.76 -2.92
CA ARG A 360 -16.31 -10.93 -3.35
C ARG A 360 -17.08 -12.22 -3.11
N ARG A 361 -17.59 -12.43 -1.89
CA ARG A 361 -18.35 -13.64 -1.53
C ARG A 361 -19.64 -13.80 -2.32
N LEU A 362 -20.29 -12.70 -2.68
CA LEU A 362 -21.55 -12.73 -3.45
C LEU A 362 -21.33 -12.89 -4.96
N VAL A 363 -20.32 -12.22 -5.52
CA VAL A 363 -20.20 -12.01 -6.98
C VAL A 363 -19.10 -12.85 -7.61
N GLU A 364 -18.05 -13.22 -6.88
CA GLU A 364 -17.01 -14.10 -7.43
C GLU A 364 -17.57 -15.46 -7.89
N PRO A 365 -18.51 -16.12 -7.17
CA PRO A 365 -19.22 -17.29 -7.69
C PRO A 365 -19.89 -17.05 -9.06
N LEU A 366 -20.50 -15.88 -9.26
CA LEU A 366 -21.17 -15.51 -10.51
C LEU A 366 -20.17 -15.27 -11.65
N ASP A 367 -19.03 -14.64 -11.35
CA ASP A 367 -17.92 -14.48 -12.31
C ASP A 367 -17.33 -15.84 -12.71
N ILE A 368 -17.21 -16.78 -11.76
CA ILE A 368 -16.77 -18.16 -12.04
C ILE A 368 -17.80 -18.89 -12.91
N ALA A 369 -19.10 -18.81 -12.58
CA ALA A 369 -20.17 -19.41 -13.38
C ALA A 369 -20.10 -18.93 -14.83
N ASN A 370 -19.95 -17.61 -15.02
CA ASN A 370 -19.82 -17.02 -16.35
C ASN A 370 -18.53 -17.47 -17.08
N TYR A 371 -17.41 -17.63 -16.35
CA TYR A 371 -16.15 -18.10 -16.94
C TYR A 371 -16.27 -19.51 -17.53
N TYR A 372 -16.80 -20.45 -16.76
CA TYR A 372 -16.96 -21.85 -17.20
C TYR A 372 -18.14 -22.05 -18.15
N ARG A 373 -19.18 -21.21 -18.05
CA ARG A 373 -20.29 -21.21 -19.02
C ARG A 373 -19.82 -20.92 -20.44
N HIS A 374 -18.89 -19.98 -20.59
CA HIS A 374 -18.31 -19.61 -21.88
C HIS A 374 -17.09 -20.45 -22.26
N LEU A 375 -16.84 -21.57 -21.58
CA LEU A 375 -15.71 -22.48 -21.83
C LEU A 375 -14.34 -21.79 -21.83
N LYS A 376 -14.20 -20.66 -21.14
CA LYS A 376 -12.92 -19.92 -21.09
C LYS A 376 -11.80 -20.73 -20.44
N ASN A 377 -12.14 -21.75 -19.66
CA ASN A 377 -11.19 -22.70 -19.12
C ASN A 377 -10.47 -23.52 -20.20
N GLU A 378 -11.09 -23.75 -21.35
CA GLU A 378 -10.49 -24.48 -22.48
C GLU A 378 -9.52 -23.57 -23.27
N ASP A 379 -9.89 -22.30 -23.45
CA ASP A 379 -9.07 -21.34 -24.20
C ASP A 379 -7.93 -20.73 -23.37
N THR A 380 -8.25 -20.31 -22.14
CA THR A 380 -7.36 -19.50 -21.29
C THR A 380 -6.72 -20.33 -20.17
N GLY A 381 -7.23 -21.52 -19.86
CA GLY A 381 -6.78 -22.37 -18.76
C GLY A 381 -7.59 -22.16 -17.47
N ALA A 382 -7.17 -22.81 -16.38
CA ALA A 382 -7.93 -22.82 -15.13
C ALA A 382 -8.19 -21.41 -14.57
N TYR A 383 -9.37 -21.23 -13.96
CA TYR A 383 -9.79 -19.92 -13.44
C TYR A 383 -8.77 -19.33 -12.46
N MET A 384 -8.26 -20.14 -11.52
CA MET A 384 -7.31 -19.67 -10.51
C MET A 384 -5.98 -19.19 -11.10
N ASP A 385 -5.55 -19.78 -12.21
CA ASP A 385 -4.26 -19.52 -12.82
C ASP A 385 -4.30 -18.27 -13.71
N ARG A 386 -5.30 -18.18 -14.60
CA ARG A 386 -5.35 -17.13 -15.65
C ARG A 386 -6.68 -16.42 -15.78
N GLY A 387 -7.76 -16.95 -15.20
CA GLY A 387 -9.12 -16.40 -15.31
C GLY A 387 -9.53 -15.40 -14.22
N ARG A 388 -8.91 -15.47 -13.04
CA ARG A 388 -9.37 -14.78 -11.83
C ARG A 388 -9.14 -13.25 -11.90
N PRO A 389 -10.21 -12.42 -11.92
CA PRO A 389 -10.10 -10.97 -11.97
C PRO A 389 -9.31 -10.36 -10.80
N LYS A 390 -8.60 -9.26 -11.06
CA LYS A 390 -7.77 -8.60 -10.03
C LYS A 390 -8.61 -8.04 -8.88
N ARG A 391 -9.83 -7.55 -9.12
CA ARG A 391 -10.73 -7.04 -8.06
C ARG A 391 -10.97 -8.02 -6.92
N HIS A 392 -11.16 -9.31 -7.21
CA HIS A 392 -11.34 -10.34 -6.17
C HIS A 392 -10.04 -10.64 -5.42
N LYS A 393 -8.89 -10.60 -6.12
CA LYS A 393 -7.57 -10.75 -5.48
C LYS A 393 -7.27 -9.60 -4.52
N PHE A 394 -7.64 -8.37 -4.88
CA PHE A 394 -7.44 -7.19 -4.02
C PHE A 394 -8.33 -7.25 -2.79
N THR A 395 -9.65 -7.46 -2.95
CA THR A 395 -10.57 -7.52 -1.81
C THR A 395 -10.29 -8.70 -0.87
N GLN A 396 -9.80 -9.84 -1.40
CA GLN A 396 -9.28 -10.93 -0.57
C GLN A 396 -8.08 -10.48 0.27
N ARG A 397 -7.07 -9.85 -0.36
CA ARG A 397 -5.85 -9.40 0.33
C ARG A 397 -6.13 -8.34 1.38
N TRP A 398 -7.09 -7.44 1.14
CA TRP A 398 -7.48 -6.43 2.12
C TRP A 398 -8.07 -7.08 3.37
N PHE A 399 -8.99 -8.03 3.17
CA PHE A 399 -9.58 -8.80 4.26
C PHE A 399 -8.53 -9.61 5.02
N GLU A 400 -7.68 -10.37 4.32
CA GLU A 400 -6.62 -11.16 4.95
C GLU A 400 -5.62 -10.30 5.72
N ASN A 401 -5.27 -9.11 5.20
CA ASN A 401 -4.39 -8.18 5.90
C ASN A 401 -5.05 -7.62 7.17
N ALA A 402 -6.34 -7.25 7.10
CA ALA A 402 -7.10 -6.72 8.23
C ALA A 402 -7.29 -7.75 9.35
N GLU A 403 -7.65 -8.98 8.97
CA GLU A 403 -7.85 -10.11 9.90
C GLU A 403 -6.55 -10.84 10.28
N ARG A 404 -5.40 -10.36 9.77
CA ARG A 404 -4.06 -10.93 10.04
C ARG A 404 -3.95 -12.41 9.67
N MET A 405 -4.64 -12.78 8.60
CA MET A 405 -4.63 -14.14 8.06
C MET A 405 -3.40 -14.37 7.18
N PRO A 406 -2.94 -15.62 7.04
CA PRO A 406 -1.95 -15.97 6.02
C PRO A 406 -2.44 -15.56 4.63
N ALA A 407 -1.51 -15.10 3.79
CA ALA A 407 -1.85 -14.74 2.41
C ALA A 407 -2.48 -15.93 1.67
N GLU A 408 -3.53 -15.65 0.92
CA GLU A 408 -4.26 -16.62 0.09
C GLU A 408 -5.01 -17.71 0.87
N SER A 409 -5.28 -17.49 2.17
CA SER A 409 -6.02 -18.43 3.01
C SER A 409 -7.55 -18.27 2.94
N SER A 410 -8.08 -17.10 2.56
CA SER A 410 -9.52 -16.84 2.41
C SER A 410 -9.98 -17.12 0.97
N TRP A 411 -10.03 -18.41 0.61
CA TRP A 411 -10.40 -18.84 -0.75
C TRP A 411 -11.84 -19.37 -0.88
N GLU A 412 -12.72 -19.10 0.10
CA GLU A 412 -14.11 -19.56 0.13
C GLU A 412 -14.92 -19.11 -1.10
N SER A 413 -14.67 -17.89 -1.58
CA SER A 413 -15.32 -17.34 -2.76
C SER A 413 -14.86 -17.99 -4.08
N CYS A 414 -13.75 -18.74 -4.05
CA CYS A 414 -13.23 -19.53 -5.17
C CYS A 414 -13.67 -21.00 -5.12
N PHE A 415 -14.55 -21.38 -4.19
CA PHE A 415 -15.07 -22.74 -4.04
C PHE A 415 -15.48 -23.36 -5.40
N TRP A 416 -16.30 -22.64 -6.17
CA TRP A 416 -16.82 -23.13 -7.45
C TRP A 416 -15.74 -23.38 -8.50
N ALA A 417 -14.69 -22.57 -8.52
CA ALA A 417 -13.57 -22.78 -9.44
C ALA A 417 -12.87 -24.11 -9.11
N LYS A 418 -12.70 -24.42 -7.82
CA LYS A 418 -12.12 -25.69 -7.39
C LYS A 418 -13.02 -26.88 -7.75
N VAL A 419 -14.34 -26.74 -7.61
CA VAL A 419 -15.31 -27.77 -7.98
C VAL A 419 -15.25 -28.09 -9.48
N GLU A 420 -15.21 -27.07 -10.35
CA GLU A 420 -15.13 -27.30 -11.80
C GLU A 420 -13.85 -28.02 -12.20
N GLU A 421 -12.70 -27.60 -11.67
CA GLU A 421 -11.42 -28.24 -11.97
C GLU A 421 -11.37 -29.69 -11.47
N LEU A 422 -11.88 -29.95 -10.26
CA LEU A 422 -11.94 -31.32 -9.74
C LEU A 422 -12.91 -32.18 -10.54
N ARG A 423 -14.07 -31.65 -10.92
CA ARG A 423 -15.04 -32.33 -11.78
C ARG A 423 -14.43 -32.75 -13.11
N ILE A 424 -13.70 -31.86 -13.77
CA ILE A 424 -12.98 -32.17 -15.03
C ILE A 424 -11.94 -33.27 -14.78
N LYS A 425 -11.10 -33.12 -13.75
CA LYS A 425 -10.04 -34.08 -13.42
C LYS A 425 -10.57 -35.47 -13.07
N THR A 426 -11.67 -35.57 -12.33
CA THR A 426 -12.27 -36.86 -11.94
C THR A 426 -13.05 -37.53 -13.06
N SER A 427 -13.52 -36.76 -14.05
CA SER A 427 -14.24 -37.30 -15.20
C SER A 427 -13.33 -38.03 -16.19
N ASN A 428 -12.01 -37.76 -16.16
CA ASN A 428 -11.03 -38.49 -16.94
C ASN A 428 -10.84 -39.93 -16.40
N THR A 429 -10.68 -40.91 -17.28
CA THR A 429 -10.54 -42.33 -16.91
C THR A 429 -9.44 -42.55 -15.86
N GLY A 430 -9.82 -43.08 -14.69
CA GLY A 430 -8.89 -43.30 -13.57
C GLY A 430 -8.49 -42.04 -12.78
N GLY A 431 -9.10 -40.89 -13.04
CA GLY A 431 -8.76 -39.61 -12.41
C GLY A 431 -8.86 -39.64 -10.88
N PHE A 432 -9.93 -40.20 -10.33
CA PHE A 432 -10.09 -40.30 -8.87
C PHE A 432 -9.13 -41.29 -8.21
N ALA A 433 -8.59 -42.27 -8.95
CA ALA A 433 -7.61 -43.22 -8.41
C ALA A 433 -6.22 -42.57 -8.21
N GLN A 434 -5.99 -41.38 -8.79
CA GLN A 434 -4.76 -40.63 -8.57
C GLN A 434 -4.74 -40.05 -7.15
N VAL A 435 -3.72 -40.43 -6.38
CA VAL A 435 -3.52 -40.01 -4.97
C VAL A 435 -3.67 -38.50 -4.81
N LYS A 436 -3.06 -37.71 -5.72
CA LYS A 436 -3.12 -36.25 -5.68
C LYS A 436 -4.54 -35.70 -5.82
N ILE A 437 -5.36 -36.27 -6.71
CA ILE A 437 -6.75 -35.81 -6.91
C ILE A 437 -7.58 -36.17 -5.68
N LYS A 438 -7.39 -37.37 -5.12
CA LYS A 438 -8.06 -37.78 -3.88
C LYS A 438 -7.73 -36.85 -2.71
N GLU A 439 -6.46 -36.45 -2.55
CA GLU A 439 -6.05 -35.47 -1.53
C GLU A 439 -6.68 -34.10 -1.76
N GLU A 440 -6.75 -33.62 -3.01
CA GLU A 440 -7.41 -32.34 -3.31
C GLU A 440 -8.92 -32.37 -3.03
N VAL A 441 -9.59 -33.51 -3.26
CA VAL A 441 -11.01 -33.72 -2.91
C VAL A 441 -11.19 -33.70 -1.39
N LEU A 442 -10.38 -34.44 -0.63
CA LEU A 442 -10.45 -34.47 0.84
C LEU A 442 -10.24 -33.07 1.44
N LYS A 443 -9.25 -32.32 0.94
CA LYS A 443 -9.02 -30.93 1.35
C LYS A 443 -10.22 -30.03 1.05
N LEU A 444 -10.87 -30.21 -0.10
CA LEU A 444 -12.08 -29.45 -0.42
C LEU A 444 -13.22 -29.80 0.55
N GLU A 445 -13.42 -31.08 0.87
CA GLU A 445 -14.48 -31.53 1.79
C GLU A 445 -14.30 -30.97 3.21
N GLU A 446 -13.06 -30.99 3.74
CA GLU A 446 -12.74 -30.37 5.02
C GLU A 446 -13.09 -28.88 5.04
N GLN A 447 -12.78 -28.17 3.95
CA GLN A 447 -13.03 -26.74 3.84
C GLN A 447 -14.51 -26.42 3.66
N VAL A 448 -15.24 -27.23 2.90
CA VAL A 448 -16.71 -27.16 2.82
C VAL A 448 -17.32 -27.29 4.21
N GLN A 449 -16.86 -28.26 5.01
CA GLN A 449 -17.37 -28.42 6.38
C GLN A 449 -17.10 -27.17 7.25
N ILE A 450 -15.92 -26.56 7.13
CA ILE A 450 -15.55 -25.35 7.87
C ILE A 450 -16.43 -24.17 7.43
N TRP A 451 -16.52 -23.90 6.12
CA TRP A 451 -17.27 -22.76 5.59
C TRP A 451 -18.79 -22.89 5.73
N THR A 452 -19.32 -24.11 5.74
CA THR A 452 -20.75 -24.30 6.05
C THR A 452 -21.03 -24.01 7.52
N LYS A 453 -20.12 -24.39 8.44
CA LYS A 453 -20.27 -24.07 9.87
C LYS A 453 -20.07 -22.58 10.16
N GLY A 454 -19.16 -21.92 9.45
CA GLY A 454 -18.90 -20.47 9.56
C GLY A 454 -19.93 -19.60 8.83
N GLY A 455 -20.76 -20.20 7.98
CA GLY A 455 -21.81 -19.50 7.22
C GLY A 455 -21.31 -18.79 5.96
N GLU A 456 -20.06 -19.01 5.55
CA GLU A 456 -19.52 -18.49 4.30
C GLU A 456 -20.04 -19.23 3.07
N LEU A 457 -20.37 -20.52 3.21
CA LEU A 457 -20.94 -21.34 2.15
C LEU A 457 -22.45 -21.54 2.37
N GLY A 458 -23.25 -21.11 1.39
CA GLY A 458 -24.71 -21.22 1.45
C GLY A 458 -25.22 -22.66 1.35
N LYS A 459 -26.43 -22.90 1.90
CA LYS A 459 -27.12 -24.20 1.81
C LYS A 459 -27.47 -24.60 0.37
N ASP A 460 -27.48 -23.63 -0.54
CA ASP A 460 -27.79 -23.85 -1.95
C ASP A 460 -26.77 -24.75 -2.67
N VAL A 461 -25.54 -24.83 -2.16
CA VAL A 461 -24.49 -25.74 -2.66
C VAL A 461 -24.87 -27.22 -2.49
N PHE A 462 -25.73 -27.54 -1.51
CA PHE A 462 -26.17 -28.90 -1.23
C PHE A 462 -27.49 -29.28 -1.91
N LEU A 463 -28.07 -28.41 -2.74
CA LEU A 463 -29.26 -28.73 -3.53
C LEU A 463 -28.97 -29.89 -4.48
N GLU A 464 -29.93 -30.79 -4.67
CA GLU A 464 -29.78 -31.98 -5.53
C GLU A 464 -29.37 -31.63 -6.96
N LYS A 465 -29.88 -30.51 -7.49
CA LYS A 465 -29.57 -30.03 -8.83
C LYS A 465 -28.22 -29.31 -8.94
N SER A 466 -27.55 -29.05 -7.83
CA SER A 466 -26.31 -28.29 -7.79
C SER A 466 -25.16 -29.02 -8.48
N THR A 467 -24.29 -28.29 -9.20
CA THR A 467 -23.10 -28.86 -9.84
C THR A 467 -22.21 -29.59 -8.85
N PHE A 468 -22.05 -29.08 -7.62
CA PHE A 468 -21.27 -29.73 -6.58
C PHE A 468 -21.87 -31.08 -6.20
N MET A 469 -23.17 -31.15 -5.94
CA MET A 469 -23.84 -32.38 -5.54
C MET A 469 -23.90 -33.41 -6.66
N LYS A 470 -24.19 -32.97 -7.90
CA LYS A 470 -24.15 -33.83 -9.09
C LYS A 470 -22.78 -34.47 -9.26
N TRP A 471 -21.71 -33.69 -9.12
CA TRP A 471 -20.34 -34.20 -9.19
C TRP A 471 -19.99 -35.10 -8.01
N TRP A 472 -20.25 -34.66 -6.78
CA TRP A 472 -19.89 -35.43 -5.58
C TRP A 472 -20.56 -36.81 -5.57
N ASN A 473 -21.81 -36.90 -6.06
CA ASN A 473 -22.52 -38.17 -6.15
C ASN A 473 -21.89 -39.18 -7.12
N THR A 474 -21.06 -38.75 -8.09
CA THR A 474 -20.33 -39.66 -9.00
C THR A 474 -19.05 -40.22 -8.38
N LEU A 475 -18.61 -39.73 -7.22
CA LEU A 475 -17.44 -40.25 -6.52
C LEU A 475 -17.71 -41.66 -5.94
N PRO A 476 -16.66 -42.49 -5.71
CA PRO A 476 -16.83 -43.85 -5.21
C PRO A 476 -17.57 -43.92 -3.87
N GLU A 477 -18.44 -44.91 -3.71
CA GLU A 477 -19.20 -45.12 -2.47
C GLU A 477 -18.33 -45.25 -1.23
N GLU A 478 -17.17 -45.91 -1.34
CA GLU A 478 -16.24 -46.04 -0.23
C GLU A 478 -15.75 -44.66 0.27
N HIS A 479 -15.46 -43.74 -0.65
CA HIS A 479 -15.06 -42.37 -0.32
C HIS A 479 -16.21 -41.61 0.33
N LYS A 480 -17.40 -41.62 -0.31
CA LYS A 480 -18.60 -40.93 0.19
C LYS A 480 -19.01 -41.40 1.57
N SER A 481 -18.85 -42.69 1.87
CA SER A 481 -19.18 -43.28 3.17
C SER A 481 -18.30 -42.77 4.32
N LYS A 482 -17.04 -42.40 4.02
CA LYS A 482 -16.02 -41.91 4.97
C LYS A 482 -15.87 -40.38 4.96
N SER A 483 -16.57 -39.69 4.06
CA SER A 483 -16.46 -38.24 3.87
C SER A 483 -17.01 -37.44 5.06
N CYS A 484 -16.32 -36.36 5.43
CA CYS A 484 -16.72 -35.47 6.53
C CYS A 484 -17.97 -34.63 6.22
N ILE A 485 -18.35 -34.52 4.94
CA ILE A 485 -19.54 -33.76 4.49
C ILE A 485 -20.75 -34.65 4.24
N LYS A 486 -20.67 -35.96 4.55
CA LYS A 486 -21.78 -36.91 4.39
C LYS A 486 -23.07 -36.44 5.08
N ASN A 487 -22.95 -36.00 6.33
CA ASN A 487 -24.10 -35.59 7.16
C ASN A 487 -24.39 -34.08 7.11
N VAL A 488 -23.52 -33.28 6.47
CA VAL A 488 -23.72 -31.83 6.33
C VAL A 488 -24.89 -31.52 5.38
N LYS A 489 -25.26 -32.52 4.56
CA LYS A 489 -26.37 -32.47 3.61
C LYS A 489 -27.75 -32.48 4.27
N ASP A 490 -27.83 -32.97 5.50
CA ASP A 490 -29.10 -33.19 6.23
C ASP A 490 -29.35 -32.12 7.32
N SER A 491 -28.46 -31.13 7.44
CA SER A 491 -28.46 -30.04 8.44
C SER A 491 -28.60 -28.66 7.80
#